data_AF-A0A5H2YLW8-F1
#
_entry.id   AF-A0A5H2YLW8-F1
#
_cell.length_a   1.000
_cell.length_b   1.000
_cell.length_c   1.000
_cell.angle_alpha   90.00
_cell.angle_beta   90.00
_cell.angle_gamma   90.00
#
_symmetry.space_group_name_H-M   'P 1'
#
loop_
_entity.id
_entity.type
_entity.pdbx_description
1 polymer ?
#
loop_
_entity_poly.entity_id
_entity_poly.type
_entity_poly.pdbx_seq_one_letter_code
_entity_poly.pdbx_strand_id
1 'polypeptide(L)'
;MGSLSNESFEEFLDSLKRAGITITREDELRERLAEAQSWRYAFMTLANNGRSIGIRFEDQGASQNLDVVRNAFSAYQFPEQYEAAFEASLRPRH
;
A
#
# COMPACT_ATOMS: atom_id res chain seq x y z
N MET A 1 -9.71 -5.12 25.96
CA MET A 1 -8.55 -4.40 25.40
C MET A 1 -8.67 -4.41 23.88
N GLY A 2 -8.71 -3.23 23.26
CA GLY A 2 -7.90 -2.95 22.06
C GLY A 2 -8.34 -3.38 20.66
N SER A 3 -9.58 -3.75 20.36
CA SER A 3 -9.98 -4.04 18.97
C SER A 3 -10.69 -2.83 18.33
N LEU A 4 -10.01 -1.68 18.30
CA LEU A 4 -10.44 -0.54 17.49
C LEU A 4 -9.97 -0.80 16.06
N SER A 5 -10.93 -1.12 15.18
CA SER A 5 -10.81 -0.98 13.72
C SER A 5 -9.60 -1.64 13.05
N ASN A 6 -9.54 -2.98 13.03
CA ASN A 6 -8.77 -3.72 12.00
C ASN A 6 -9.52 -3.70 10.65
N GLU A 7 -10.14 -2.57 10.28
CA GLU A 7 -10.69 -2.37 8.94
C GLU A 7 -9.55 -2.58 7.96
N SER A 8 -9.68 -3.65 7.18
CA SER A 8 -8.63 -4.60 6.87
C SER A 8 -7.49 -4.07 6.02
N PHE A 9 -6.49 -3.43 6.64
CA PHE A 9 -5.24 -3.10 5.95
C PHE A 9 -4.57 -4.37 5.39
N GLU A 10 -4.73 -5.51 6.05
CA GLU A 10 -4.24 -6.81 5.58
C GLU A 10 -4.88 -7.22 4.25
N GLU A 11 -6.19 -7.06 4.12
CA GLU A 11 -6.92 -7.32 2.87
C GLU A 11 -6.56 -6.32 1.78
N PHE A 12 -6.31 -5.07 2.14
CA PHE A 12 -5.77 -4.06 1.21
C PHE A 12 -4.39 -4.47 0.69
N LEU A 13 -3.46 -4.85 1.57
CA LEU A 13 -2.13 -5.33 1.17
C LEU A 13 -2.21 -6.61 0.33
N ASP A 14 -3.13 -7.52 0.66
CA ASP A 14 -3.39 -8.72 -0.14
C ASP A 14 -3.93 -8.37 -1.54
N SER A 15 -4.82 -7.37 -1.64
CA SER A 15 -5.32 -6.86 -2.92
C SER A 15 -4.21 -6.27 -3.78
N LEU A 16 -3.27 -5.54 -3.18
CA LEU A 16 -2.08 -5.03 -3.88
C LEU A 16 -1.20 -6.18 -4.39
N LYS A 17 -0.98 -7.22 -3.58
CA LYS A 17 -0.22 -8.41 -4.00
C LYS A 17 -0.90 -9.14 -5.15
N ARG A 18 -2.23 -9.30 -5.10
CA ARG A 18 -3.04 -9.87 -6.19
C ARG A 18 -2.97 -9.03 -7.47
N ALA A 19 -2.78 -7.71 -7.34
CA ALA A 19 -2.58 -6.81 -8.47
C ALA A 19 -1.16 -6.90 -9.08
N GLY A 20 -0.26 -7.69 -8.50
CA GLY A 20 1.13 -7.83 -8.94
C GLY A 20 2.12 -6.90 -8.26
N ILE A 21 1.73 -6.25 -7.15
CA ILE A 21 2.61 -5.37 -6.38
C ILE A 21 3.39 -6.19 -5.34
N THR A 22 4.71 -6.17 -5.43
CA THR A 22 5.61 -6.68 -4.41
C THR A 22 5.92 -5.61 -3.38
N ILE A 23 5.81 -5.97 -2.11
CA ILE A 23 6.14 -5.11 -0.99
C ILE A 23 7.44 -5.60 -0.37
N THR A 24 8.50 -4.80 -0.48
CA THR A 24 9.76 -5.06 0.21
C THR A 24 9.62 -4.68 1.68
N ARG A 25 10.07 -5.57 2.60
CA ARG A 25 9.93 -5.42 4.05
C ARG A 25 8.47 -5.27 4.50
N GLU A 26 7.62 -6.18 4.01
CA GLU A 26 6.19 -6.23 4.36
C GLU A 26 5.96 -6.35 5.87
N ASP A 27 6.78 -7.12 6.59
CA ASP A 27 6.68 -7.25 8.05
C ASP A 27 6.80 -5.89 8.75
N GLU A 28 7.86 -5.11 8.45
CA GLU A 28 8.02 -3.77 9.01
C GLU A 28 6.88 -2.82 8.60
N LEU A 29 6.37 -2.94 7.37
CA LEU A 29 5.21 -2.15 6.94
C LEU A 29 3.99 -2.50 7.80
N ARG A 30 3.67 -3.78 7.96
CA ARG A 30 2.52 -4.26 8.75
C ARG A 30 2.61 -3.84 10.20
N GLU A 31 3.80 -3.94 10.80
CA GLU A 31 4.03 -3.48 12.17
C GLU A 31 3.72 -1.99 12.30
N ARG A 32 4.25 -1.14 11.40
CA ARG A 32 4.00 0.31 11.44
C ARG A 32 2.55 0.68 11.17
N LEU A 33 1.85 -0.10 10.33
CA LEU A 33 0.42 0.09 10.07
C LEU A 33 -0.43 -0.29 11.28
N ALA A 34 -0.08 -1.39 11.97
CA ALA A 34 -0.77 -1.85 13.17
C ALA A 34 -0.48 -0.96 14.40
N GLU A 35 0.71 -0.38 14.50
CA GLU A 35 1.08 0.57 15.55
C GLU A 35 0.47 1.96 15.34
N ALA A 36 0.16 2.33 14.09
CA ALA A 36 -0.38 3.64 13.78
C ALA A 36 -1.86 3.77 14.16
N GLN A 37 -2.21 4.92 14.76
CA GLN A 37 -3.62 5.29 15.01
C GLN A 37 -4.46 5.32 13.72
N SER A 38 -3.82 5.64 12.60
CA SER A 38 -4.45 5.65 11.27
C SER A 38 -3.55 4.98 10.25
N TRP A 39 -3.74 3.68 10.03
CA TRP A 39 -2.96 2.91 9.07
C TRP A 39 -2.98 3.52 7.67
N ARG A 40 -4.09 4.15 7.23
CA ARG A 40 -4.18 4.82 5.91
C ARG A 40 -3.15 5.95 5.74
N TYR A 41 -3.00 6.78 6.77
CA TYR A 41 -2.02 7.88 6.77
C TYR A 41 -0.59 7.37 6.92
N ALA A 42 -0.38 6.34 7.75
CA ALA A 42 0.92 5.70 7.89
C ALA A 42 1.35 5.04 6.58
N PHE A 43 0.45 4.31 5.92
CA PHE A 43 0.68 3.72 4.60
C PHE A 43 1.10 4.77 3.59
N MET A 44 0.37 5.88 3.47
CA MET A 44 0.74 6.96 2.55
C MET A 44 2.14 7.54 2.87
N THR A 45 2.41 7.76 4.15
CA THR A 45 3.71 8.27 4.61
C THR A 45 4.82 7.28 4.27
N LEU A 46 4.58 5.97 4.40
CA LEU A 46 5.50 4.89 4.09
C LEU A 46 5.61 4.63 2.57
N ALA A 47 4.58 4.84 1.79
CA ALA A 47 4.65 4.78 0.33
C ALA A 47 5.57 5.88 -0.21
N ASN A 48 5.48 7.09 0.34
CA ASN A 48 6.29 8.24 -0.11
C ASN A 48 7.68 8.29 0.55
N ASN A 49 7.77 8.05 1.86
CA ASN A 49 9.01 8.18 2.66
C ASN A 49 9.61 6.84 3.10
N GLY A 50 8.89 5.72 2.92
CA GLY A 50 9.36 4.39 3.33
C GLY A 50 10.60 3.92 2.60
N ARG A 51 10.93 4.55 1.47
CA ARG A 51 12.24 4.37 0.79
C ARG A 51 13.42 4.60 1.73
N SER A 52 13.30 5.55 2.66
CA SER A 52 14.36 5.86 3.65
C SER A 52 14.58 4.73 4.66
N ILE A 53 13.56 3.90 4.90
CA ILE A 53 13.63 2.74 5.80
C ILE A 53 13.61 1.39 5.05
N GLY A 54 13.73 1.43 3.72
CA GLY A 54 13.82 0.23 2.89
C GLY A 54 12.49 -0.39 2.47
N ILE A 55 11.34 0.19 2.85
CA ILE A 55 10.03 -0.24 2.37
C ILE A 55 9.82 0.29 0.96
N ARG A 56 9.53 -0.60 0.01
CA ARG A 56 9.33 -0.26 -1.40
C ARG A 56 8.20 -1.08 -1.98
N PHE A 57 7.44 -0.44 -2.86
CA PHE A 57 6.40 -1.05 -3.66
C PHE A 57 6.96 -1.19 -5.08
N GLU A 58 7.04 -2.43 -5.56
CA GLU A 58 7.60 -2.78 -6.86
C GLU A 58 6.57 -3.52 -7.68
N ASP A 59 6.47 -3.19 -8.96
CA ASP A 59 5.62 -3.91 -9.90
C ASP A 59 6.31 -5.18 -10.39
N GLN A 60 5.61 -6.32 -10.37
CA GLN A 60 6.16 -7.59 -10.86
C GLN A 60 6.16 -7.72 -12.39
N GLY A 61 5.77 -6.70 -13.16
CA GLY A 61 5.91 -6.67 -14.62
C GLY A 61 4.91 -7.53 -15.39
N ALA A 62 4.03 -8.27 -14.70
CA ALA A 62 2.98 -9.06 -15.31
C ALA A 62 1.67 -8.26 -15.32
N SER A 63 1.62 -7.20 -16.13
CA SER A 63 0.45 -6.33 -16.31
C SER A 63 -0.04 -5.73 -15.00
N GLN A 64 0.43 -4.53 -14.67
CA GLN A 64 -0.14 -3.73 -13.58
C GLN A 64 -1.66 -3.82 -13.68
N ASN A 65 -2.30 -4.51 -12.74
CA ASN A 65 -3.75 -4.54 -12.70
C ASN A 65 -4.15 -3.25 -11.99
N LEU A 66 -3.88 -2.12 -12.64
CA LEU A 66 -4.14 -0.77 -12.14
C LEU A 66 -5.60 -0.64 -11.77
N ASP A 67 -6.50 -1.36 -12.45
CA ASP A 67 -7.89 -1.49 -12.06
C ASP A 67 -8.10 -2.14 -10.70
N VAL A 68 -7.30 -3.14 -10.31
CA VAL A 68 -7.35 -3.77 -8.98
C VAL A 68 -6.75 -2.85 -7.93
N VAL A 69 -5.63 -2.19 -8.23
CA VAL A 69 -5.05 -1.18 -7.33
C VAL A 69 -6.06 -0.05 -7.11
N ARG A 70 -6.59 0.55 -8.18
CA ARG A 70 -7.60 1.60 -8.15
C ARG A 70 -8.88 1.16 -7.45
N ASN A 71 -9.34 -0.07 -7.70
CA ASN A 71 -10.50 -0.61 -7.00
C ASN A 71 -10.23 -0.75 -5.49
N ALA A 72 -9.03 -1.19 -5.10
CA ALA A 72 -8.62 -1.23 -3.71
C ALA A 72 -8.52 0.18 -3.11
N PHE A 73 -7.93 1.16 -3.78
CA PHE A 73 -7.88 2.54 -3.25
C PHE A 73 -9.29 3.15 -3.12
N SER A 74 -10.15 2.93 -4.12
CA SER A 74 -11.55 3.38 -4.12
C SER A 74 -12.40 2.70 -3.03
N ALA A 75 -12.24 1.39 -2.83
CA ALA A 75 -12.97 0.62 -1.81
C ALA A 75 -12.68 1.11 -0.39
N TYR A 76 -11.46 1.62 -0.16
CA TYR A 76 -11.03 2.14 1.13
C TYR A 76 -11.11 3.69 1.21
N GLN A 77 -11.77 4.32 0.23
CA GLN A 77 -12.01 5.76 0.14
C GLN A 77 -10.74 6.61 0.19
N PHE A 78 -9.65 6.12 -0.41
CA PHE A 78 -8.48 6.97 -0.63
C PHE A 78 -8.80 8.03 -1.70
N PRO A 79 -8.43 9.30 -1.50
CA PRO A 79 -8.57 10.31 -2.55
C PRO A 79 -7.62 10.04 -3.71
N GLU A 80 -8.06 10.39 -4.92
CA GLU A 80 -7.36 10.14 -6.20
C GLU A 80 -5.92 10.68 -6.21
N GLN A 81 -5.66 11.79 -5.52
CA GLN A 81 -4.31 12.36 -5.39
C GLN A 81 -3.31 11.38 -4.73
N TYR A 82 -3.77 10.48 -3.87
CA TYR A 82 -2.92 9.48 -3.22
C TYR A 82 -2.74 8.22 -4.07
N GLU A 83 -3.76 7.85 -4.84
CA GLU A 83 -3.64 6.81 -5.86
C GLU A 83 -2.60 7.21 -6.90
N ALA A 84 -2.73 8.39 -7.49
CA ALA A 84 -1.79 8.90 -8.49
C ALA A 84 -0.35 9.02 -7.95
N ALA A 85 -0.19 9.46 -6.69
CA ALA A 85 1.12 9.52 -6.05
C ALA A 85 1.72 8.11 -5.80
N PHE A 86 0.88 7.14 -5.44
CA PHE A 86 1.29 5.75 -5.26
C PHE A 86 1.69 5.13 -6.61
N GLU A 87 0.86 5.24 -7.64
CA GLU A 87 1.15 4.78 -9.00
C GLU A 87 2.45 5.41 -9.54
N ALA A 88 2.65 6.72 -9.35
CA ALA A 88 3.89 7.39 -9.74
C ALA A 88 5.13 6.90 -8.95
N SER A 89 4.93 6.36 -7.74
CA SER A 89 6.00 5.81 -6.91
C SER A 89 6.40 4.38 -7.31
N LEU A 90 5.48 3.64 -7.94
CA LEU A 90 5.73 2.31 -8.51
C LEU A 90 6.73 2.48 -9.65
N ARG A 91 7.94 1.94 -9.49
CA ARG A 91 8.92 1.98 -10.59
C ARG A 91 8.47 1.02 -11.68
N PRO A 92 8.27 1.46 -12.93
CA PRO A 92 8.28 0.53 -14.05
C PRO A 92 9.73 0.01 -14.16
N ARG A 93 9.92 -1.30 -13.96
CA ARG A 93 11.21 -1.92 -14.25
C ARG A 93 11.32 -2.05 -15.77
N HIS A 94 11.93 -1.04 -16.39
CA HIS A 94 12.32 -1.06 -17.81
C HIS A 94 13.54 -1.96 -18.04
#